data_AF-A0A9X7M1F8-F1
#
_entry.id   AF-A0A9X7M1F8-F1
#
_cell.length_a   1.000
_cell.length_b   1.000
_cell.length_c   1.000
_cell.angle_alpha   90.00
_cell.angle_beta   90.00
_cell.angle_gamma   90.00
#
_symmetry.space_group_name_H-M   'P 1'
#
loop_
_entity.id
_entity.type
_entity.pdbx_description
1 polymer ?
#
loop_
_entity_poly.entity_id
_entity_poly.type
_entity_poly.pdbx_seq_one_letter_code
_entity_poly.pdbx_strand_id
1 'polypeptide(L)' 'MNIFQIIDYVLIIILAIFFSIKLIKEIQCKKRGSFIAIFSIISIYFLVKTFFVICIIFDL' A
#
# COMPACT_ATOMS: atom_id res chain seq x y z
N MET A 1 -9.20 13.30 -16.28
CA MET A 1 -8.04 12.74 -15.56
C MET A 1 -6.81 12.87 -16.43
N ASN A 2 -5.76 13.53 -15.93
CA ASN A 2 -4.49 13.62 -16.63
C ASN A 2 -3.80 12.26 -16.63
N ILE A 3 -3.10 11.91 -17.72
CA ILE A 3 -2.32 10.65 -17.84
C ILE A 3 -1.36 10.47 -16.65
N PHE A 4 -0.79 11.57 -16.15
CA PHE A 4 0.06 11.56 -14.95
C PHE A 4 -0.65 11.03 -13.70
N GLN A 5 -1.91 11.38 -13.48
CA GLN A 5 -2.67 10.90 -12.31
C GLN A 5 -2.93 9.39 -12.39
N ILE A 6 -3.20 8.88 -13.60
CA ILE A 6 -3.42 7.45 -13.81
C ILE A 6 -2.14 6.68 -13.49
N ILE A 7 -0.97 7.18 -13.91
CA ILE A 7 0.33 6.59 -13.62
C ILE A 7 0.58 6.58 -12.10
N ASP A 8 0.32 7.70 -11.40
CA ASP A 8 0.45 7.79 -9.93
C ASP A 8 -0.43 6.76 -9.21
N TYR A 9 -1.68 6.58 -9.66
CA TYR A 9 -2.61 5.61 -9.07
C TYR A 9 -2.16 4.17 -9.28
N VAL A 10 -1.70 3.82 -10.48
CA VAL A 10 -1.14 2.49 -10.76
C VAL A 10 0.09 2.23 -9.88
N LEU A 11 0.96 3.23 -9.71
CA LEU A 11 2.16 3.12 -8.88
C LEU A 11 1.81 2.85 -7.40
N ILE A 12 0.80 3.56 -6.88
CA ILE A 12 0.31 3.40 -5.50
C ILE A 12 -0.23 1.99 -5.27
N ILE A 13 -1.00 1.44 -6.22
CA ILE A 13 -1.56 0.09 -6.12
C ILE A 13 -0.44 -0.96 -6.12
N ILE A 14 0.54 -0.83 -7.02
CA ILE A 14 1.68 -1.76 -7.09
C ILE A 14 2.48 -1.73 -5.79
N LEU A 15 2.76 -0.54 -5.25
CA LEU A 15 3.47 -0.39 -3.98
C LEU A 15 2.68 -0.99 -2.81
N ALA A 16 1.37 -0.78 -2.75
CA ALA A 16 0.51 -1.35 -1.72
C ALA A 16 0.57 -2.90 -1.71
N ILE A 17 0.49 -3.53 -2.89
CA ILE A 17 0.61 -4.99 -3.03
C ILE A 17 2.02 -5.46 -2.61
N PHE A 18 3.07 -4.78 -3.07
CA PHE A 18 4.45 -5.12 -2.74
C PHE A 18 4.71 -5.10 -1.22
N PHE A 19 4.30 -4.03 -0.55
CA PHE A 19 4.46 -3.90 0.91
C PHE A 19 3.63 -4.93 1.67
N SER A 20 2.41 -5.24 1.20
CA SER A 20 1.56 -6.26 1.82
C SER A 20 2.17 -7.65 1.75
N ILE A 21 2.70 -8.05 0.58
CA ILE A 21 3.41 -9.33 0.41
C ILE A 21 4.65 -9.39 1.31
N LYS A 22 5.43 -8.29 1.35
CA LYS A 22 6.64 -8.20 2.17
C LYS A 22 6.32 -8.33 3.66
N LEU A 23 5.23 -7.72 4.13
CA LEU A 23 4.73 -7.84 5.49
C LEU A 23 4.34 -9.28 5.85
N ILE A 24 3.58 -9.96 4.99
CA ILE A 24 3.22 -11.38 5.19
C ILE A 24 4.49 -12.24 5.31
N LYS A 25 5.49 -11.99 4.46
CA LYS A 25 6.77 -12.71 4.48
C LYS A 25 7.56 -12.45 5.76
N GLU A 26 7.57 -11.22 6.27
CA GLU A 26 8.21 -10.91 7.56
C GLU A 26 7.51 -11.58 8.75
N ILE A 27 6.18 -11.61 8.75
CA ILE A 27 5.37 -12.31 9.75
C ILE A 27 5.69 -13.81 9.73
N GLN A 28 5.70 -14.44 8.54
CA GLN A 28 6.02 -15.86 8.37
C GLN A 28 7.45 -16.20 8.81
N CYS A 29 8.43 -15.33 8.51
CA CYS A 29 9.82 -15.56 8.89
C CYS A 29 10.14 -15.25 10.37
N LYS A 30 9.14 -14.86 11.20
CA LYS A 30 9.32 -14.47 12.61
C LYS A 30 10.50 -13.51 12.84
N LYS A 31 10.81 -12.65 11.87
CA LYS A 31 11.91 -11.69 12.02
C LYS A 31 11.44 -10.53 12.90
N ARG A 32 12.24 -10.23 13.93
CA ARG A 32 12.22 -9.06 14.83
C ARG A 32 10.92 -8.24 14.77
N GLY A 33 10.07 -8.35 15.80
CA GLY A 33 8.75 -7.68 15.88
C GLY A 33 8.76 -6.16 15.65
N SER A 34 9.91 -5.49 15.85
CA SER A 34 10.08 -4.06 15.54
C SER A 34 9.98 -3.76 14.03
N PHE A 35 10.47 -4.65 13.15
CA PHE A 35 10.35 -4.47 11.70
C PHE A 35 8.92 -4.70 11.22
N ILE A 36 8.22 -5.68 11.80
CA ILE A 36 6.82 -5.96 11.51
C ILE A 36 5.95 -4.73 11.80
N ALA A 37 6.19 -4.03 12.91
CA ALA A 37 5.46 -2.81 13.26
C ALA A 37 5.67 -1.69 12.21
N ILE A 38 6.92 -1.45 11.79
CA ILE A 38 7.25 -0.43 10.78
C ILE A 38 6.61 -0.77 9.43
N PHE A 39 6.72 -2.03 8.99
CA PHE A 39 6.08 -2.47 7.75
C PHE A 39 4.56 -2.40 7.81
N SER A 40 3.95 -2.63 8.98
CA SER A 40 2.51 -2.52 9.17
C SER A 40 2.03 -1.07 9.04
N ILE A 41 2.74 -0.11 9.63
CA ILE A 41 2.43 1.32 9.50
C ILE A 41 2.53 1.77 8.03
N ILE A 42 3.58 1.35 7.32
CA ILE A 42 3.76 1.67 5.90
C ILE A 42 2.64 1.04 5.05
N SER A 43 2.28 -0.22 5.33
CA SER A 43 1.19 -0.91 4.63
C SER A 43 -0.15 -0.19 4.83
N ILE A 44 -0.48 0.21 6.07
CA ILE A 44 -1.70 0.98 6.38
C ILE A 44 -1.71 2.31 5.62
N TYR A 45 -0.59 3.03 5.57
CA TYR A 45 -0.48 4.28 4.82
C TYR A 45 -0.82 4.11 3.33
N PHE A 46 -0.26 3.10 2.68
CA PHE A 46 -0.56 2.80 1.28
C PHE A 46 -2.01 2.34 1.06
N LEU A 47 -2.58 1.62 2.02
CA LEU A 47 -3.96 1.12 1.96
C LEU A 47 -4.97 2.29 2.03
N VAL A 48 -4.77 3.22 2.98
CA VAL A 48 -5.58 4.45 3.08
C VAL A 48 -5.45 5.30 1.82
N LYS A 49 -4.23 5.44 1.28
CA LYS A 49 -4.00 6.20 0.04
C LYS A 49 -4.72 5.55 -1.15
N THR A 50 -4.69 4.22 -1.24
CA THR A 50 -5.42 3.47 -2.29
C THR A 50 -6.92 3.64 -2.14
N PHE A 51 -7.46 3.64 -0.91
CA PHE A 51 -8.87 3.88 -0.65
C PHE A 51 -9.32 5.26 -1.14
N PHE A 52 -8.56 6.32 -0.86
CA PHE A 52 -8.83 7.67 -1.37
C PHE A 52 -8.82 7.73 -2.91
N VAL A 53 -7.86 7.05 -3.54
CA VAL A 53 -7.80 6.94 -5.01
C VAL A 53 -9.05 6.29 -5.57
N ILE A 54 -9.54 5.22 -4.93
CA ILE A 54 -10.78 4.54 -5.33
C ILE A 54 -11.98 5.48 -5.18
N CYS A 55 -12.13 6.18 -4.05
CA CYS A 55 -13.22 7.15 -3.87
C CYS A 55 -13.23 8.24 -4.95
N ILE A 56 -12.06 8.79 -5.30
CA ILE A 56 -11.93 9.80 -6.37
C ILE A 56 -12.30 9.22 -7.74
N ILE A 57 -11.94 7.97 -8.04
CA ILE A 57 -12.26 7.31 -9.31
C ILE A 57 -13.77 7.04 -9.44
N PHE A 58 -14.40 6.62 -8.34
CA PHE A 58 -15.82 6.27 -8.32
C PHE A 58 -16.74 7.47 -8.03
N ASP A 59 -16.18 8.67 -7.87
CA ASP A 59 -16.89 9.91 -7.54
C ASP A 59 -17.83 9.74 -6.32
N LEU A 60 -17.31 9.03 -5.31
CA LEU A 60 -18.01 8.63 -4.08
C LEU A 60 -17.64 9.54 -2.91
#